data_AF-A0A4Q5XAE6-F1
#
_entry.id   AF-A0A4Q5XAE6-F1
#
_cell.length_a   1.000
_cell.length_b   1.000
_cell.length_c   1.000
_cell.angle_alpha   90.00
_cell.angle_beta   90.00
_cell.angle_gamma   90.00
#
_symmetry.space_group_name_H-M   'P 1'
#
loop_
_entity.id
_entity.type
_entity.pdbx_description
1 polymer ?
#
loop_
_entity_poly.entity_id
_entity_poly.type
_entity_poly.pdbx_seq_one_letter_code
_entity_poly.pdbx_strand_id
1 'polypeptide(L)'
;MAQYEHNSDKFGYVNLETLDGVQTALKALGFDPGKVDGKDGPNTQNAVRQFQARATIKIDGIVGQETRSALMNELDKAQRSDAAV
;
A
#
# COMPACT_ATOMS: atom_id res chain seq x y z
N MET A 1 23.59 6.12 3.58
CA MET A 1 22.96 4.79 3.49
C MET A 1 21.63 4.99 2.76
N ALA A 2 21.53 4.39 1.56
CA ALA A 2 20.40 4.33 0.63
C ALA A 2 19.63 5.63 0.31
N GLN A 3 20.15 6.39 -0.66
CA GLN A 3 19.34 7.31 -1.46
C GLN A 3 18.43 6.46 -2.36
N TYR A 4 17.20 6.21 -1.92
CA TYR A 4 16.16 5.67 -2.78
C TYR A 4 15.68 6.82 -3.65
N GLU A 5 16.18 6.88 -4.88
CA GLU A 5 15.85 7.91 -5.86
C GLU A 5 14.34 7.95 -6.08
N HIS A 6 13.76 9.05 -5.61
CA HIS A 6 12.35 9.36 -5.61
C HIS A 6 11.92 9.61 -7.06
N ASN A 7 11.21 8.66 -7.69
CA ASN A 7 10.61 8.89 -9.00
C ASN A 7 9.32 9.70 -8.79
N SER A 8 9.43 11.01 -9.01
CA SER A 8 8.65 12.09 -8.40
C SER A 8 7.30 12.43 -9.05
N ASP A 9 6.89 11.81 -10.15
CA ASP A 9 6.02 12.53 -11.10
C ASP A 9 4.58 12.03 -11.27
N LYS A 10 4.01 11.19 -10.37
CA LYS A 10 2.57 10.83 -10.51
C LYS A 10 1.72 10.62 -9.25
N PHE A 11 2.30 10.40 -8.05
CA PHE A 11 1.50 10.07 -6.84
C PHE A 11 1.93 10.75 -5.52
N GLY A 12 2.67 11.87 -5.57
CA GLY A 12 2.93 12.76 -4.43
C GLY A 12 3.10 12.08 -3.06
N TYR A 13 4.30 11.59 -2.75
CA TYR A 13 4.75 11.12 -1.43
C TYR A 13 3.72 10.31 -0.61
N VAL A 14 3.36 9.11 -1.07
CA VAL A 14 2.64 8.15 -0.21
C VAL A 14 3.64 7.55 0.79
N ASN A 15 3.63 8.04 2.03
CA ASN A 15 4.52 7.56 3.09
C ASN A 15 4.04 6.20 3.62
N LEU A 16 4.55 5.10 3.07
CA LEU A 16 4.24 3.76 3.60
C LEU A 16 4.87 3.50 4.98
N GLU A 17 5.68 4.42 5.50
CA GLU A 17 6.19 4.37 6.86
C GLU A 17 5.08 4.53 7.90
N THR A 18 4.02 5.26 7.56
CA THR A 18 2.86 5.50 8.41
C THR A 18 1.65 4.71 7.93
N LEU A 19 0.68 4.50 8.82
CA LEU A 19 -0.53 3.75 8.47
C LEU A 19 -1.37 4.51 7.43
N ASP A 20 -1.36 5.84 7.44
CA ASP A 20 -2.13 6.66 6.49
C ASP A 20 -1.66 6.45 5.04
N GLY A 21 -0.35 6.35 4.78
CA GLY A 21 0.15 6.06 3.44
C GLY A 21 -0.22 4.64 3.00
N VAL A 22 -0.20 3.67 3.93
CA VAL A 22 -0.65 2.31 3.63
C VAL A 22 -2.14 2.26 3.32
N GLN A 23 -2.97 2.99 4.05
CA GLN A 23 -4.39 3.10 3.75
C GLN A 23 -4.63 3.79 2.40
N THR A 24 -3.84 4.82 2.09
CA THR A 24 -3.90 5.49 0.78
C THR A 24 -3.54 4.53 -0.35
N ALA A 25 -2.47 3.73 -0.17
CA ALA A 25 -2.04 2.71 -1.11
C ALA A 25 -3.09 1.61 -1.32
N LEU A 26 -3.65 1.09 -0.23
CA LEU A 26 -4.71 0.09 -0.28
C LEU A 26 -5.92 0.62 -1.07
N LYS A 27 -6.31 1.87 -0.81
CA LYS A 27 -7.39 2.54 -1.53
C LYS A 27 -7.10 2.70 -3.02
N ALA A 28 -5.87 3.08 -3.38
CA ALA A 28 -5.43 3.18 -4.77
C ALA A 28 -5.44 1.82 -5.50
N LEU A 29 -5.18 0.73 -4.77
CA LEU A 29 -5.27 -0.64 -5.28
C LEU A 29 -6.70 -1.20 -5.32
N GLY A 30 -7.70 -0.42 -4.89
CA GLY A 30 -9.11 -0.83 -4.87
C GLY A 30 -9.56 -1.58 -3.62
N PHE A 31 -8.73 -1.64 -2.59
CA PHE A 31 -9.13 -2.15 -1.27
C PHE A 31 -9.67 -1.00 -0.42
N ASP A 32 -10.74 -1.22 0.33
CA ASP A 32 -11.29 -0.19 1.22
C ASP A 32 -10.79 -0.38 2.66
N PRO A 33 -9.75 0.35 3.11
CA PRO A 33 -9.34 0.36 4.51
C PRO A 33 -10.25 1.22 5.38
N GLY A 34 -11.34 1.77 4.82
CA GLY A 34 -12.14 2.80 5.44
C GLY A 34 -11.42 4.15 5.48
N LYS A 35 -11.40 4.77 6.66
CA LYS A 35 -10.91 6.14 6.84
C LYS A 35 -9.38 6.17 6.94
N VAL A 36 -8.74 6.96 6.07
CA VAL A 36 -7.29 7.21 6.05
C VAL A 36 -6.93 8.16 7.21
N ASP A 37 -7.07 7.66 8.43
CA ASP A 37 -6.84 8.38 9.68
C ASP A 37 -5.49 7.97 10.32
N GLY A 38 -4.72 7.08 9.68
CA GLY A 38 -3.49 6.51 10.25
C GLY A 38 -3.74 5.51 11.37
N LYS A 39 -4.97 5.00 11.50
CA LYS A 39 -5.40 4.09 12.58
C LYS A 39 -5.71 2.69 12.07
N ASP A 40 -5.26 1.69 12.82
CA ASP A 40 -5.50 0.28 12.53
C ASP A 40 -6.90 -0.13 13.02
N GLY A 41 -7.92 0.34 12.31
CA GLY A 41 -9.29 -0.10 12.53
C GLY A 41 -9.56 -1.52 12.01
N PRO A 42 -10.67 -2.16 12.40
CA PRO A 42 -11.09 -3.45 11.85
C PRO A 42 -11.25 -3.42 10.32
N ASN A 43 -11.66 -2.28 9.76
CA ASN A 43 -11.74 -2.08 8.30
C ASN A 43 -10.34 -2.09 7.66
N THR A 44 -9.37 -1.36 8.24
CA THR A 44 -7.98 -1.38 7.80
C THR A 44 -7.40 -2.79 7.86
N GLN A 45 -7.60 -3.50 8.97
CA GLN A 45 -7.11 -4.88 9.11
C GLN A 45 -7.73 -5.82 8.06
N ASN A 46 -9.03 -5.66 7.77
CA ASN A 46 -9.69 -6.45 6.74
C ASN A 46 -9.11 -6.16 5.33
N ALA A 47 -8.89 -4.88 5.00
CA ALA A 47 -8.24 -4.48 3.75
C ALA A 47 -6.80 -5.00 3.65
N VAL A 48 -6.05 -4.90 4.75
CA VAL A 48 -4.67 -5.41 4.83
C VAL A 48 -4.64 -6.92 4.65
N ARG A 49 -5.56 -7.67 5.26
CA ARG A 49 -5.65 -9.13 5.08
C ARG A 49 -5.95 -9.52 3.64
N GLN A 50 -6.89 -8.83 3.00
CA GLN A 50 -7.21 -9.06 1.58
C GLN A 50 -6.01 -8.74 0.68
N PHE A 51 -5.32 -7.64 0.95
CA PHE A 51 -4.10 -7.29 0.24
C PHE A 51 -3.00 -8.33 0.47
N GLN A 52 -2.77 -8.76 1.72
CA GLN A 52 -1.77 -9.78 2.06
C GLN A 52 -2.07 -11.10 1.35
N ALA A 53 -3.35 -11.49 1.27
CA ALA A 53 -3.78 -12.67 0.51
C ALA A 53 -3.48 -12.53 -0.98
N ARG A 54 -3.74 -11.35 -1.58
CA ARG A 54 -3.45 -11.08 -3.00
C ARG A 54 -1.95 -11.01 -3.28
N ALA A 55 -1.19 -10.37 -2.41
CA ALA A 55 0.26 -10.27 -2.48
C ALA A 55 0.97 -11.59 -2.13
N THR A 56 0.23 -12.63 -1.72
CA THR A 56 0.77 -13.95 -1.33
C THR A 56 1.83 -13.84 -0.23
N ILE A 57 1.58 -12.96 0.74
CA ILE A 57 2.44 -12.76 1.93
C ILE A 57 1.71 -13.20 3.19
N LYS A 58 2.39 -13.10 4.34
CA LYS A 58 1.81 -13.47 5.64
C LYS A 58 0.55 -12.63 5.93
N ILE A 59 -0.60 -13.31 6.03
CA ILE A 59 -1.92 -12.71 6.32
C ILE A 59 -2.10 -12.55 7.84
N ASP A 60 -1.40 -11.58 8.42
CA ASP A 60 -1.48 -11.28 9.86
C ASP A 60 -2.49 -10.15 10.15
N GLY A 61 -2.86 -9.37 9.11
CA GLY A 61 -3.62 -8.12 9.26
C GLY A 61 -2.80 -6.96 9.82
N ILE A 62 -1.51 -7.20 10.11
CA ILE A 62 -0.57 -6.21 10.62
C ILE A 62 0.22 -5.61 9.45
N VAL A 63 0.30 -4.28 9.43
CA VAL A 63 1.08 -3.52 8.45
C VAL A 63 2.55 -3.48 8.86
N GLY A 64 3.30 -4.54 8.52
CA GLY A 64 4.74 -4.61 8.71
C GLY A 64 5.55 -4.14 7.50
N GLN A 65 6.87 -4.20 7.59
CA GLN A 65 7.80 -3.87 6.49
C GLN A 65 7.50 -4.68 5.22
N GLU A 66 7.25 -6.00 5.35
CA GLU A 66 6.93 -6.85 4.20
C GLU A 66 5.66 -6.41 3.47
N THR A 67 4.60 -6.04 4.23
CA THR A 67 3.34 -5.56 3.64
C THR A 67 3.55 -4.23 2.91
N ARG A 68 4.36 -3.33 3.46
CA ARG A 68 4.70 -2.04 2.84
C ARG A 68 5.48 -2.23 1.54
N SER A 69 6.51 -3.08 1.55
CA SER A 69 7.27 -3.40 0.35
C SER A 69 6.41 -4.04 -0.74
N ALA A 70 5.49 -4.93 -0.36
CA ALA A 70 4.53 -5.52 -1.30
C ALA A 70 3.57 -4.47 -1.88
N LEU A 71 3.06 -3.54 -1.06
CA LEU A 71 2.20 -2.44 -1.53
C LEU A 71 2.92 -1.56 -2.53
N MET A 72 4.16 -1.16 -2.25
CA MET A 72 5.01 -0.40 -3.17
C MET A 72 5.15 -1.11 -4.52
N ASN A 73 5.44 -2.41 -4.50
CA ASN A 73 5.61 -3.20 -5.72
C ASN A 73 4.31 -3.33 -6.52
N GLU A 74 3.17 -3.54 -5.85
CA GLU A 74 1.87 -3.61 -6.53
C GLU A 74 1.41 -2.26 -7.06
N LEU A 75 1.70 -1.16 -6.36
CA LEU A 75 1.45 0.19 -6.84
C LEU A 75 2.28 0.50 -8.10
N ASP A 76 3.58 0.17 -8.11
CA ASP A 76 4.44 0.32 -9.29
C ASP A 76 3.92 -0.50 -10.48
N LYS A 77 3.54 -1.76 -10.25
CA LYS A 77 2.92 -2.60 -11.28
C LYS A 77 1.61 -2.02 -11.79
N ALA A 78 0.73 -1.56 -10.90
CA ALA A 78 -0.55 -0.96 -11.26
C ALA A 78 -0.35 0.29 -12.13
N GLN A 79 0.62 1.14 -11.79
CA GLN A 79 0.99 2.32 -12.58
C GLN A 79 1.55 1.97 -13.95
N ARG A 80 2.33 0.88 -14.06
CA ARG A 80 2.84 0.39 -15.34
C ARG A 80 1.75 -0.21 -16.22
N SER A 81 0.73 -0.85 -15.64
CA SER A 81 -0.40 -1.38 -16.40
C SER A 81 -1.38 -0.31 -16.89
N ASP A 82 -1.58 0.77 -16.14
CA ASP A 82 -2.48 1.88 -16.53
C ASP A 82 -1.89 2.75 -17.64
N ALA A 83 -0.56 2.84 -17.73
CA ALA A 83 0.13 3.57 -18.80
C ALA A 83 0.18 2.83 -20.16
N ALA A 84 -0.40 1.62 -20.26
CA ALA A 84 -0.33 0.76 -21.45
C ALA A 84 -1.62 0.68 -22.28
N VAL A 85 -2.59 1.58 -22.07
CA VAL A 85 -3.84 1.68 -22.86
C VAL A 85 -3.87 2.94 -23.71
#